data_AF-A0A957UN51-F1
#
_entry.id   AF-A0A957UN51-F1
#
_cell.length_a   1.000
_cell.length_b   1.000
_cell.length_c   1.000
_cell.angle_alpha   90.00
_cell.angle_beta   90.00
_cell.angle_gamma   90.00
#
_symmetry.space_group_name_H-M   'P 1'
#
loop_
_entity.id
_entity.type
_entity.pdbx_description
1 polymer ?
#
loop_
_entity_poly.entity_id
_entity_poly.type
_entity_poly.pdbx_seq_one_letter_code
_entity_poly.pdbx_strand_id
1 'polypeptide(L)'
;MTRQVDVLERLVGQVRAAWKSAFGGELPADLRAVAQRDISLMDVVDQVYAEITARDLEDPNHWHWLKDLYVDDDALYAVTVSAGRLYRWPVTVSGSNVTVGNPVAVEIEFEPVSAMTVNRTETGEYWGYGVLCTATLNKKGILDSRGLFDAFVEKFQGDGSEYINVMHMDGSASRIGELRQIGRDDKTLWGIYKFDDDPVAQAVARTLAADADGYWGGSIEFDLDGPIAWIEVVEGIRLPVTTDGTLLGYSIARNQDCAA
;
A
#
# COMPACT_ATOMS: atom_id res chain seq x y z
N MET A 1 11.88 -51.96 -10.31
CA MET A 1 12.00 -51.23 -11.60
C MET A 1 11.14 -51.81 -12.72
N THR A 2 10.96 -53.13 -12.83
CA THR A 2 10.22 -53.77 -13.95
C THR A 2 8.72 -53.39 -14.04
N ARG A 3 8.04 -53.15 -12.91
CA ARG A 3 6.60 -52.79 -12.90
C ARG A 3 6.26 -51.38 -13.39
N GLN A 4 7.19 -50.42 -13.30
CA GLN A 4 6.92 -49.05 -13.77
C GLN A 4 7.02 -48.93 -15.29
N VAL A 5 7.87 -49.75 -15.91
CA VAL A 5 8.02 -49.83 -17.37
C VAL A 5 6.73 -50.36 -18.02
N ASP A 6 6.11 -51.38 -17.42
CA ASP A 6 4.85 -51.97 -17.91
C ASP A 6 3.66 -50.99 -17.94
N VAL A 7 3.58 -50.08 -16.96
CA VAL A 7 2.49 -49.09 -16.88
C VAL A 7 2.64 -48.02 -17.96
N LEU A 8 3.87 -47.53 -18.17
CA LEU A 8 4.19 -46.55 -19.20
C LEU A 8 3.95 -47.10 -20.61
N GLU A 9 4.36 -48.35 -20.87
CA GLU A 9 4.13 -48.98 -22.18
C GLU A 9 2.64 -49.16 -22.48
N ARG A 10 1.83 -49.54 -21.48
CA ARG A 10 0.37 -49.62 -21.61
C ARG A 10 -0.26 -48.26 -21.93
N LEU A 11 0.17 -47.21 -21.23
CA LEU A 11 -0.39 -45.87 -21.41
C LEU A 11 -0.05 -45.30 -22.80
N VAL A 12 1.20 -45.48 -23.25
CA VAL A 12 1.64 -45.11 -24.60
C VAL A 12 0.87 -45.89 -25.67
N GLY A 13 0.58 -47.17 -25.42
CA GLY A 13 -0.27 -47.98 -26.30
C GLY A 13 -1.69 -47.43 -26.42
N GLN A 14 -2.31 -47.04 -25.29
CA GLN A 14 -3.66 -46.46 -25.27
C GLN A 14 -3.73 -45.12 -26.01
N VAL A 15 -2.74 -44.24 -25.81
CA VAL A 15 -2.67 -42.94 -26.49
C VAL A 15 -2.53 -43.11 -28.00
N ARG A 16 -1.68 -44.05 -28.46
CA ARG A 16 -1.54 -44.35 -29.89
C ARG A 16 -2.83 -44.87 -30.52
N ALA A 17 -3.54 -45.74 -29.81
CA ALA A 17 -4.82 -46.27 -30.28
C ALA A 17 -5.88 -45.16 -30.39
N ALA A 18 -5.98 -44.28 -29.39
CA ALA A 18 -6.89 -43.15 -29.40
C ALA A 18 -6.58 -42.17 -30.54
N TRP A 19 -5.32 -41.83 -30.75
CA TRP A 19 -4.89 -40.94 -31.83
C TRP A 19 -5.24 -41.52 -33.21
N LYS A 20 -4.90 -42.78 -33.45
CA LYS A 20 -5.20 -43.46 -34.71
C LYS A 20 -6.69 -43.47 -34.99
N SER A 21 -7.52 -43.68 -33.96
CA SER A 21 -8.97 -43.65 -34.07
C SER A 21 -9.52 -42.25 -34.38
N ALA A 22 -8.95 -41.19 -33.80
CA ALA A 22 -9.48 -39.84 -33.91
C ALA A 22 -9.02 -39.11 -35.18
N PHE A 23 -7.78 -39.37 -35.64
CA PHE A 23 -7.12 -38.54 -36.66
C PHE A 23 -6.64 -39.32 -37.89
N GLY A 24 -6.83 -40.64 -37.95
CA GLY A 24 -6.55 -41.43 -39.15
C GLY A 24 -5.08 -41.41 -39.56
N GLY A 25 -4.18 -41.84 -38.67
CA GLY A 25 -2.74 -41.91 -38.93
C GLY A 25 -1.95 -42.47 -37.74
N GLU A 26 -0.65 -42.71 -37.91
CA GLU A 26 0.23 -42.99 -36.76
C GLU A 26 0.52 -41.70 -35.99
N LEU A 27 0.76 -41.83 -34.68
CA LEU A 27 1.19 -40.72 -33.85
C LEU A 27 2.54 -40.22 -34.40
N PRO A 28 2.68 -38.92 -34.74
CA PRO A 28 3.95 -38.35 -35.22
C PRO A 28 5.14 -38.79 -34.36
N ALA A 29 6.21 -39.27 -35.00
CA ALA A 29 7.37 -39.85 -34.30
C ALA A 29 8.12 -38.82 -33.42
N ASP A 30 7.91 -37.53 -33.68
CA ASP A 30 8.45 -36.37 -32.98
C ASP A 30 7.75 -36.06 -31.65
N LEU A 31 6.55 -36.61 -31.37
CA LEU A 31 5.94 -36.51 -30.03
C LEU A 31 6.71 -37.29 -28.95
N ARG A 32 7.68 -38.14 -29.32
CA ARG A 32 8.65 -38.71 -28.38
C ARG A 32 9.70 -37.70 -27.90
N ALA A 33 9.79 -36.51 -28.49
CA ALA A 33 10.64 -35.43 -28.01
C ALA A 33 10.06 -34.66 -26.81
N VAL A 34 8.92 -35.10 -26.24
CA VAL A 34 8.41 -34.63 -24.93
C VAL A 34 9.20 -35.25 -23.75
N ALA A 35 10.43 -35.71 -24.00
CA ALA A 35 11.33 -36.26 -22.99
C ALA A 35 12.21 -35.21 -22.30
N GLN A 36 12.21 -33.97 -22.80
CA GLN A 36 12.74 -32.82 -22.07
C GLN A 36 11.54 -32.06 -21.54
N ARG A 37 11.14 -32.36 -20.30
CA ARG A 37 10.20 -31.49 -19.61
C ARG A 37 10.98 -30.21 -19.34
N ASP A 38 10.68 -29.17 -20.10
CA ASP A 38 11.11 -27.82 -19.76
C ASP A 38 10.69 -27.55 -18.30
N ILE A 39 11.59 -26.94 -17.54
CA ILE A 39 11.53 -26.77 -16.08
C ILE A 39 10.13 -26.34 -15.59
N SER A 40 9.64 -26.92 -14.49
CA SER A 40 8.34 -26.51 -13.97
C SER A 40 8.42 -25.13 -13.33
N LEU A 41 7.31 -24.37 -13.33
CA LEU A 41 7.29 -23.06 -12.67
C LEU A 41 7.66 -23.15 -11.18
N MET A 42 7.29 -24.24 -10.51
CA MET A 42 7.67 -24.47 -9.11
C MET A 42 9.18 -24.67 -8.97
N ASP A 43 9.81 -25.42 -9.88
CA ASP A 43 11.27 -25.57 -9.89
C ASP A 43 11.95 -24.20 -10.16
N VAL A 44 11.33 -23.35 -11.00
CA VAL A 44 11.82 -21.98 -11.22
C VAL A 44 11.73 -21.15 -9.94
N VAL A 45 10.59 -21.16 -9.25
CA VAL A 45 10.40 -20.46 -7.96
C VAL A 45 11.44 -20.92 -6.94
N ASP A 46 11.61 -22.24 -6.79
CA ASP A 46 12.54 -22.82 -5.83
C ASP A 46 13.99 -22.44 -6.13
N GLN A 47 14.39 -22.48 -7.41
CA GLN A 47 15.74 -22.07 -7.82
C GLN A 47 15.97 -20.57 -7.69
N VAL A 48 15.00 -19.72 -8.03
CA VAL A 48 15.09 -18.26 -7.79
C VAL A 48 15.26 -17.98 -6.31
N TYR A 49 14.46 -18.62 -5.45
CA TYR A 49 14.56 -18.44 -4.01
C TYR A 49 15.94 -18.88 -3.47
N ALA A 50 16.45 -20.02 -3.95
CA ALA A 50 17.77 -20.52 -3.58
C ALA A 50 18.89 -19.57 -4.02
N GLU A 51 18.86 -19.08 -5.26
CA GLU A 51 19.85 -18.14 -5.81
C GLU A 51 19.86 -16.81 -5.06
N ILE A 52 18.68 -16.28 -4.70
CA ILE A 52 18.56 -15.04 -3.93
C ILE A 52 19.08 -15.24 -2.50
N THR A 53 18.69 -16.33 -1.85
CA THR A 53 19.10 -16.62 -0.46
C THR A 53 20.59 -16.93 -0.34
N ALA A 54 21.20 -17.47 -1.39
CA ALA A 54 22.64 -17.77 -1.42
C ALA A 54 23.52 -16.53 -1.55
N ARG A 55 22.95 -15.34 -1.81
CA ARG A 55 23.71 -14.11 -2.00
C ARG A 55 23.98 -13.39 -0.68
N ASP A 56 25.25 -13.02 -0.57
CA ASP A 56 25.83 -12.06 0.36
C ASP A 56 25.23 -12.07 1.77
N LEU A 57 25.51 -13.14 2.52
CA LEU A 57 25.11 -13.31 3.93
C LEU A 57 25.64 -12.19 4.87
N GLU A 58 26.60 -11.38 4.39
CA GLU A 58 27.18 -10.26 5.15
C GLU A 58 26.45 -8.93 4.91
N ASP A 59 25.59 -8.81 3.89
CA ASP A 59 24.74 -7.63 3.70
C ASP A 59 23.65 -7.60 4.77
N PRO A 60 23.51 -6.53 5.58
CA PRO A 60 22.38 -6.39 6.50
C PRO A 60 20.99 -6.45 5.82
N ASN A 61 20.90 -6.30 4.50
CA ASN A 61 19.69 -6.46 3.69
C ASN A 61 19.58 -7.82 2.98
N HIS A 62 20.40 -8.83 3.31
CA HIS A 62 20.42 -10.10 2.58
C HIS A 62 19.11 -10.89 2.62
N TRP A 63 18.22 -10.60 3.58
CA TRP A 63 16.92 -11.24 3.71
C TRP A 63 15.93 -10.69 2.67
N HIS A 64 16.01 -11.22 1.45
CA HIS A 64 15.04 -10.94 0.40
C HIS A 64 13.92 -11.98 0.41
N TRP A 65 12.70 -11.55 0.74
CA TRP A 65 11.52 -12.41 0.64
C TRP A 65 10.90 -12.31 -0.74
N LEU A 66 10.96 -13.41 -1.50
CA LEU A 66 10.26 -13.56 -2.78
C LEU A 66 8.76 -13.35 -2.59
N LYS A 67 8.19 -12.41 -3.35
CA LYS A 67 6.76 -12.10 -3.35
C LYS A 67 6.07 -12.59 -4.60
N ASP A 68 6.73 -12.45 -5.75
CA ASP A 68 6.12 -12.74 -7.04
C ASP A 68 7.17 -13.05 -8.12
N LEU A 69 6.73 -13.75 -9.16
CA LEU A 69 7.42 -13.92 -10.43
C LEU A 69 6.50 -13.46 -11.56
N TYR A 70 6.97 -12.54 -12.39
CA TYR A 70 6.17 -11.99 -13.47
C TYR A 70 6.99 -11.81 -14.73
N VAL A 71 6.31 -11.76 -15.87
CA VAL A 71 6.92 -11.53 -17.18
C VAL A 71 6.58 -10.10 -17.62
N ASP A 72 7.59 -9.38 -18.07
CA ASP A 72 7.52 -8.01 -18.58
C ASP A 72 8.43 -7.89 -19.80
N ASP A 73 7.90 -7.44 -20.93
CA ASP A 73 8.58 -7.40 -22.23
C ASP A 73 9.37 -8.69 -22.58
N ASP A 74 8.69 -9.84 -22.46
CA ASP A 74 9.25 -11.20 -22.70
C ASP A 74 10.42 -11.61 -21.78
N ALA A 75 10.72 -10.82 -20.74
CA ALA A 75 11.71 -11.15 -19.72
C ALA A 75 11.04 -11.55 -18.41
N LEU A 76 11.59 -12.58 -17.75
CA LEU A 76 11.12 -13.03 -16.44
C LEU A 76 11.80 -12.21 -15.33
N TYR A 77 11.02 -11.78 -14.35
CA TYR A 77 11.51 -11.04 -13.19
C TYR A 77 10.97 -11.64 -11.89
N ALA A 78 11.74 -11.49 -10.83
CA ALA A 78 11.31 -11.77 -9.47
C ALA A 78 11.18 -10.48 -8.66
N VAL A 79 10.11 -10.36 -7.88
CA VAL A 79 9.91 -9.27 -6.93
C VAL A 79 10.22 -9.78 -5.54
N THR A 80 11.05 -9.06 -4.81
CA THR A 80 11.37 -9.35 -3.40
C THR A 80 11.14 -8.15 -2.51
N VAL A 81 10.91 -8.39 -1.23
CA VAL A 81 10.97 -7.36 -0.18
C VAL A 81 12.21 -7.58 0.67
N SER A 82 13.00 -6.54 0.87
CA SER A 82 14.08 -6.51 1.86
C SER A 82 14.17 -5.13 2.51
N ALA A 83 14.34 -5.07 3.83
CA ALA A 83 14.44 -3.84 4.62
C ALA A 83 13.37 -2.76 4.28
N GLY A 84 12.12 -3.19 4.06
CA GLY A 84 11.00 -2.31 3.73
C GLY A 84 11.00 -1.75 2.30
N ARG A 85 11.88 -2.23 1.42
CA ARG A 85 11.95 -1.84 0.00
C ARG A 85 11.59 -3.02 -0.90
N LEU A 86 11.04 -2.70 -2.07
CA LEU A 86 10.80 -3.67 -3.15
C LEU A 86 12.01 -3.68 -4.08
N TYR A 87 12.41 -4.88 -4.51
CA TYR A 87 13.48 -5.08 -5.48
C TYR A 87 13.01 -5.97 -6.62
N ARG A 88 13.36 -5.58 -7.84
CA ARG A 88 13.18 -6.37 -9.06
C ARG A 88 14.47 -7.08 -9.42
N TRP A 89 14.40 -8.39 -9.60
CA TRP A 89 15.52 -9.24 -10.01
C TRP A 89 15.27 -9.74 -11.42
N PRO A 90 16.19 -9.52 -12.37
CA PRO A 90 16.16 -10.21 -13.65
C PRO A 90 16.30 -11.72 -13.43
N VAL A 91 15.47 -12.54 -14.07
CA VAL A 91 15.56 -14.00 -13.99
C VAL A 91 15.82 -14.54 -15.39
N THR A 92 16.85 -15.38 -15.52
CA THR A 92 17.15 -16.08 -16.77
C THR A 92 16.94 -17.57 -16.57
N VAL A 93 16.14 -18.16 -17.44
CA VAL A 93 15.88 -19.60 -17.48
C VAL A 93 16.53 -20.17 -18.73
N SER A 94 17.44 -21.13 -18.58
CA SER A 94 18.13 -21.80 -19.68
C SER A 94 18.06 -23.31 -19.49
N GLY A 95 17.10 -23.95 -20.14
CA GLY A 95 16.79 -25.37 -19.94
C GLY A 95 16.27 -25.62 -18.52
N SER A 96 17.03 -26.36 -17.71
CA SER A 96 16.68 -26.67 -16.32
C SER A 96 17.40 -25.80 -15.28
N ASN A 97 18.16 -24.79 -15.74
CA ASN A 97 18.95 -23.93 -14.87
C ASN A 97 18.33 -22.54 -14.80
N VAL A 98 18.25 -21.98 -13.60
CA VAL A 98 17.76 -20.64 -13.34
C VAL A 98 18.85 -19.82 -12.66
N THR A 99 19.05 -18.59 -13.15
CA THR A 99 19.99 -17.63 -12.55
C THR A 99 19.28 -16.29 -12.36
N VAL A 100 19.64 -15.56 -11.31
CA VAL A 100 19.14 -14.22 -11.06
C VAL A 100 20.21 -13.15 -11.36
N GLY A 101 19.81 -12.00 -11.88
CA GLY A 101 20.68 -10.84 -12.09
C GLY A 101 20.93 -10.06 -10.80
N ASN A 102 21.48 -8.86 -10.89
CA ASN A 102 21.55 -7.95 -9.74
C ASN A 102 20.17 -7.32 -9.48
N PRO A 103 19.77 -7.15 -8.22
CA PRO A 103 18.51 -6.48 -7.90
C PRO A 103 18.58 -5.00 -8.27
N VAL A 104 17.45 -4.46 -8.73
CA VAL A 104 17.22 -3.03 -8.87
C VAL A 104 16.09 -2.66 -7.93
N ALA A 105 16.26 -1.60 -7.13
CA ALA A 105 15.19 -1.10 -6.29
C ALA A 105 14.02 -0.68 -7.18
N VAL A 106 12.81 -1.13 -6.84
CA VAL A 106 11.60 -0.67 -7.53
C VAL A 106 11.29 0.71 -7.00
N GLU A 107 11.49 1.71 -7.85
CA GLU A 107 10.99 3.06 -7.61
C GLU A 107 9.53 3.09 -8.03
N ILE A 108 8.62 3.16 -7.06
CA ILE A 108 7.23 3.46 -7.31
C ILE A 108 7.13 4.98 -7.31
N GLU A 109 6.93 5.56 -8.48
CA GLU A 109 6.55 6.97 -8.59
C GLU A 109 5.09 7.08 -8.13
N PHE A 110 4.89 7.66 -6.96
CA PHE A 110 3.57 8.04 -6.49
C PHE A 110 3.30 9.43 -7.04
N GLU A 111 2.48 9.52 -8.09
CA GLU A 111 1.86 10.79 -8.47
C GLU A 111 1.04 11.28 -7.27
N PRO A 112 1.41 12.42 -6.65
CA PRO A 112 0.70 12.92 -5.50
C PRO A 112 -0.75 13.22 -5.92
N VAL A 113 -1.70 12.47 -5.39
CA VAL A 113 -3.09 12.89 -5.40
C VAL A 113 -3.25 13.89 -4.26
N SER A 114 -3.83 15.05 -4.55
CA SER A 114 -4.05 16.05 -3.50
C SER A 114 -4.83 15.42 -2.35
N ALA A 115 -4.29 15.49 -1.13
CA ALA A 115 -4.91 14.95 0.07
C ALA A 115 -6.20 15.72 0.45
N MET A 116 -6.46 16.84 -0.22
CA MET A 116 -7.51 17.80 0.08
C MET A 116 -8.07 18.40 -1.21
N THR A 117 -9.38 18.59 -1.27
CA THR A 117 -10.06 19.30 -2.37
C THR A 117 -11.00 20.33 -1.79
N VAL A 118 -10.92 21.57 -2.26
CA VAL A 118 -11.84 22.65 -1.88
C VAL A 118 -12.57 23.15 -3.12
N ASN A 119 -13.90 23.17 -3.05
CA ASN A 119 -14.78 23.59 -4.14
C ASN A 119 -15.68 24.73 -3.69
N ARG A 120 -16.02 25.61 -4.63
CA ARG A 120 -17.03 26.64 -4.43
C ARG A 120 -18.38 26.15 -4.94
N THR A 121 -19.43 26.29 -4.14
CA THR A 121 -20.80 25.97 -4.52
C THR A 121 -21.42 27.08 -5.38
N GLU A 122 -22.58 26.80 -5.98
CA GLU A 122 -23.37 27.81 -6.70
C GLU A 122 -23.84 28.96 -5.79
N THR A 123 -24.07 28.68 -4.51
CA THR A 123 -24.41 29.67 -3.48
C THR A 123 -23.21 30.54 -3.07
N GLY A 124 -22.01 30.23 -3.59
CA GLY A 124 -20.78 30.98 -3.34
C GLY A 124 -20.00 30.52 -2.11
N GLU A 125 -20.50 29.54 -1.37
CA GLU A 125 -19.86 28.95 -0.19
C GLU A 125 -18.70 28.05 -0.59
N TYR A 126 -17.72 27.89 0.30
CA TYR A 126 -16.61 26.97 0.09
C TYR A 126 -16.76 25.73 0.98
N TRP A 127 -16.65 24.57 0.34
CA TRP A 127 -16.70 23.27 0.97
C TRP A 127 -15.44 22.49 0.62
N GLY A 128 -14.86 21.84 1.62
CA GLY A 128 -13.70 21.01 1.46
C GLY A 128 -13.97 19.55 1.84
N TYR A 129 -13.18 18.67 1.24
CA TYR A 129 -13.08 17.26 1.55
C TYR A 129 -11.61 16.85 1.57
N GLY A 130 -11.21 16.00 2.51
CA GLY A 130 -9.85 15.50 2.52
C GLY A 130 -9.60 14.41 3.54
N VAL A 131 -8.42 13.81 3.44
CA VAL A 131 -7.85 12.97 4.50
C VAL A 131 -7.33 13.90 5.59
N LEU A 132 -7.93 13.79 6.78
CA LEU A 132 -7.57 14.60 7.94
C LEU A 132 -6.30 14.09 8.62
N CYS A 133 -6.14 12.76 8.67
CA CYS A 133 -5.01 12.09 9.29
C CYS A 133 -4.93 10.62 8.84
N THR A 134 -3.74 10.03 8.92
CA THR A 134 -3.52 8.59 8.77
C THR A 134 -3.10 7.96 10.10
N ALA A 135 -3.47 6.71 10.32
CA ALA A 135 -3.14 5.94 11.51
C ALA A 135 -1.67 5.48 11.42
N THR A 136 -0.76 6.43 11.70
CA THR A 136 0.69 6.27 11.58
C THR A 136 1.39 6.76 12.85
N LEU A 137 2.72 6.67 12.84
CA LEU A 137 3.55 7.19 13.90
C LEU A 137 3.58 8.72 13.78
N ASN A 138 2.96 9.43 14.73
CA ASN A 138 2.96 10.89 14.72
C ASN A 138 4.33 11.47 15.12
N LYS A 139 4.47 12.79 15.04
CA LYS A 139 5.74 13.52 15.33
C LYS A 139 6.29 13.32 16.74
N LYS A 140 5.49 12.78 17.67
CA LYS A 140 5.91 12.44 19.04
C LYS A 140 6.37 10.98 19.18
N GLY A 141 6.40 10.22 18.09
CA GLY A 141 6.72 8.79 18.12
C GLY A 141 5.60 7.96 18.74
N ILE A 142 4.35 8.44 18.70
CA ILE A 142 3.17 7.74 19.21
C ILE A 142 2.29 7.32 18.04
N LEU A 143 1.80 6.09 18.06
CA LEU A 143 0.94 5.58 16.99
C LEU A 143 -0.50 6.00 17.23
N ASP A 144 -1.04 6.79 16.30
CA ASP A 144 -2.47 7.09 16.27
C ASP A 144 -3.21 5.89 15.67
N SER A 145 -4.07 5.26 16.47
CA SER A 145 -4.68 3.98 16.10
C SER A 145 -6.02 4.14 15.39
N ARG A 146 -6.46 3.05 14.73
CA ARG A 146 -7.84 2.96 14.23
C ARG A 146 -8.88 3.14 15.34
N GLY A 147 -8.57 2.67 16.56
CA GLY A 147 -9.45 2.84 17.72
C GLY A 147 -9.61 4.31 18.12
N LEU A 148 -8.54 5.11 18.02
CA LEU A 148 -8.62 6.56 18.24
C LEU A 148 -9.57 7.21 17.21
N PHE A 149 -9.45 6.83 15.95
CA PHE A 149 -10.31 7.36 14.89
C PHE A 149 -11.76 6.91 15.03
N ASP A 150 -11.99 5.65 15.43
CA ASP A 150 -13.33 5.16 15.75
C ASP A 150 -13.95 5.98 16.91
N ALA A 151 -13.17 6.31 17.95
CA ALA A 151 -13.62 7.15 19.05
C ALA A 151 -13.95 8.58 18.62
N PHE A 152 -13.16 9.17 17.71
CA PHE A 152 -13.49 10.48 17.13
C PHE A 152 -14.82 10.44 16.40
N VAL A 153 -15.01 9.45 15.52
CA VAL A 153 -16.27 9.29 14.76
C VAL A 153 -17.47 9.08 15.69
N GLU A 154 -17.30 8.31 16.78
CA GLU A 154 -18.37 8.08 17.77
C GLU A 154 -18.76 9.36 18.53
N LYS A 155 -17.79 10.21 18.87
CA LYS A 155 -18.00 11.42 19.67
C LYS A 155 -18.31 12.68 18.86
N PHE A 156 -18.11 12.62 17.54
CA PHE A 156 -18.29 13.77 16.66
C PHE A 156 -19.72 14.30 16.67
N GLN A 157 -19.86 15.60 16.89
CA GLN A 157 -21.16 16.26 17.01
C GLN A 157 -21.59 16.88 15.69
N GLY A 158 -20.65 17.46 14.93
CA GLY A 158 -20.95 18.12 13.65
C GLY A 158 -21.84 19.36 13.79
N ASP A 159 -21.93 19.90 15.01
CA ASP A 159 -22.73 21.07 15.38
C ASP A 159 -21.93 22.39 15.31
N GLY A 160 -20.68 22.30 14.85
CA GLY A 160 -19.74 23.42 14.76
C GLY A 160 -18.85 23.56 15.99
N SER A 161 -18.91 22.65 16.96
CA SER A 161 -17.90 22.55 18.02
C SER A 161 -16.53 22.13 17.48
N GLU A 162 -16.50 21.23 16.49
CA GLU A 162 -15.26 20.85 15.80
C GLU A 162 -14.90 21.85 14.68
N TYR A 163 -13.78 22.55 14.83
CA TYR A 163 -13.46 23.70 14.01
C TYR A 163 -12.43 23.41 12.91
N ILE A 164 -12.36 24.30 11.92
CA ILE A 164 -11.22 24.43 11.00
C ILE A 164 -10.41 25.65 11.39
N ASN A 165 -9.09 25.51 11.46
CA ASN A 165 -8.22 26.66 11.66
C ASN A 165 -7.04 26.70 10.68
N VAL A 166 -6.26 27.78 10.73
CA VAL A 166 -4.98 27.92 10.03
C VAL A 166 -3.84 27.91 11.03
N MET A 167 -2.91 26.97 10.88
CA MET A 167 -1.71 26.88 11.70
C MET A 167 -0.90 28.19 11.60
N HIS A 168 -0.39 28.68 12.73
CA HIS A 168 0.32 29.96 12.91
C HIS A 168 -0.54 31.22 13.10
N MET A 169 -1.86 31.12 13.06
CA MET A 169 -2.73 32.17 13.58
C MET A 169 -3.04 31.87 15.05
N ASP A 170 -2.97 32.88 15.93
CA ASP A 170 -3.14 32.70 17.37
C ASP A 170 -4.62 32.86 17.81
N GLY A 171 -5.02 32.05 18.79
CA GLY A 171 -6.33 32.15 19.43
C GLY A 171 -7.52 31.95 18.47
N SER A 172 -8.63 32.63 18.77
CA SER A 172 -9.87 32.58 17.97
C SER A 172 -9.73 33.17 16.57
N ALA A 173 -8.67 33.92 16.29
CA ALA A 173 -8.42 34.49 14.97
C ALA A 173 -7.98 33.44 13.94
N SER A 174 -7.63 32.23 14.39
CA SER A 174 -7.26 31.11 13.53
C SER A 174 -8.46 30.34 12.99
N ARG A 175 -9.62 30.43 13.66
CA ARG A 175 -10.84 29.69 13.29
C ARG A 175 -11.45 30.30 12.03
N ILE A 176 -11.62 29.47 11.01
CA ILE A 176 -12.04 29.87 9.65
C ILE A 176 -13.12 28.95 9.07
N GLY A 177 -13.72 28.11 9.92
CA GLY A 177 -14.73 27.16 9.50
C GLY A 177 -14.99 26.08 10.53
N GLU A 178 -15.66 25.04 10.07
CA GLU A 178 -16.07 23.91 10.89
C GLU A 178 -16.07 22.58 10.12
N LEU A 179 -15.76 21.51 10.84
CA LEU A 179 -15.97 20.15 10.36
C LEU A 179 -17.46 19.85 10.40
N ARG A 180 -17.99 19.33 9.30
CA ARG A 180 -19.41 19.00 9.14
C ARG A 180 -19.67 17.50 9.19
N GLN A 181 -18.67 16.72 8.80
CA GLN A 181 -18.74 15.27 8.82
C GLN A 181 -17.33 14.71 8.89
N ILE A 182 -17.17 13.60 9.61
CA ILE A 182 -15.96 12.78 9.55
C ILE A 182 -16.34 11.31 9.36
N GLY A 183 -15.37 10.53 8.92
CA GLY A 183 -15.47 9.08 8.88
C GLY A 183 -14.09 8.45 8.81
N ARG A 184 -14.05 7.13 8.94
CA ARG A 184 -12.82 6.36 8.82
C ARG A 184 -12.92 5.38 7.65
N ASP A 185 -11.85 5.28 6.87
CA ASP A 185 -11.62 4.19 5.93
C ASP A 185 -10.28 3.52 6.21
N ASP A 186 -10.33 2.26 6.69
CA ASP A 186 -9.22 1.53 7.30
C ASP A 186 -8.33 2.40 8.21
N LYS A 187 -7.17 2.83 7.71
CA LYS A 187 -6.17 3.63 8.42
C LYS A 187 -6.29 5.13 8.19
N THR A 188 -7.32 5.60 7.51
CA THR A 188 -7.48 7.01 7.17
C THR A 188 -8.69 7.59 7.88
N LEU A 189 -8.52 8.75 8.51
CA LEU A 189 -9.61 9.61 8.94
C LEU A 189 -9.86 10.62 7.82
N TRP A 190 -11.08 10.69 7.32
CA TRP A 190 -11.49 11.67 6.32
C TRP A 190 -12.56 12.60 6.88
N GLY A 191 -12.71 13.77 6.27
CA GLY A 191 -13.72 14.74 6.69
C GLY A 191 -14.22 15.63 5.57
N ILE A 192 -15.41 16.18 5.79
CA ILE A 192 -16.03 17.26 5.02
C ILE A 192 -16.10 18.47 5.93
N TYR A 193 -15.70 19.63 5.41
CA TYR A 193 -15.69 20.87 6.16
C TYR A 193 -16.20 22.04 5.35
N LYS A 194 -16.67 23.06 6.06
CA LYS A 194 -17.21 24.28 5.50
C LYS A 194 -16.40 25.46 6.01
N PHE A 195 -16.06 26.38 5.12
CA PHE A 195 -15.43 27.65 5.50
C PHE A 195 -16.48 28.68 5.91
N ASP A 196 -16.10 29.54 6.86
CA ASP A 196 -16.92 30.66 7.31
C ASP A 196 -17.01 31.76 6.24
N ASP A 197 -18.05 32.59 6.36
CA ASP A 197 -18.23 33.78 5.52
C ASP A 197 -17.50 34.99 6.13
N ASP A 198 -16.17 34.88 6.26
CA ASP A 198 -15.29 35.96 6.67
C ASP A 198 -14.10 36.13 5.72
N PRO A 199 -13.48 37.33 5.64
CA PRO A 199 -12.43 37.60 4.66
C PRO A 199 -11.22 36.66 4.72
N VAL A 200 -10.85 36.18 5.92
CA VAL A 200 -9.70 35.28 6.11
C VAL A 200 -10.07 33.88 5.63
N ALA A 201 -11.20 33.33 6.09
CA ALA A 201 -11.68 32.02 5.63
C ALA A 201 -11.82 31.97 4.10
N GLN A 202 -12.39 33.01 3.49
CA GLN A 202 -12.55 33.11 2.05
C GLN A 202 -11.21 33.20 1.30
N ALA A 203 -10.20 33.86 1.88
CA ALA A 203 -8.86 33.92 1.29
C ALA A 203 -8.16 32.55 1.35
N VAL A 204 -8.28 31.85 2.48
CA VAL A 204 -7.73 30.50 2.66
C VAL A 204 -8.43 29.53 1.69
N ALA A 205 -9.75 29.53 1.65
CA ALA A 205 -10.53 28.65 0.77
C ALA A 205 -10.18 28.82 -0.71
N ARG A 206 -10.01 30.07 -1.18
CA ARG A 206 -9.53 30.35 -2.55
C ARG A 206 -8.12 29.83 -2.81
N THR A 207 -7.24 29.95 -1.82
CA THR A 207 -5.86 29.47 -1.91
C THR A 207 -5.85 27.95 -2.05
N LEU A 208 -6.61 27.25 -1.21
CA LEU A 208 -6.70 25.79 -1.25
C LEU A 208 -7.41 25.27 -2.50
N ALA A 209 -8.43 25.97 -2.99
CA ALA A 209 -9.11 25.62 -4.25
C ALA A 209 -8.19 25.76 -5.47
N ALA A 210 -7.14 26.57 -5.37
CA ALA A 210 -6.15 26.78 -6.43
C ALA A 210 -4.88 25.93 -6.25
N ASP A 211 -4.76 25.18 -5.14
CA ASP A 211 -3.56 24.39 -4.81
C ASP A 211 -3.59 23.03 -5.51
N ALA A 212 -3.31 23.03 -6.80
CA ALA A 212 -3.25 21.81 -7.61
C ALA A 212 -2.07 20.89 -7.22
N ASP A 213 -1.00 21.48 -6.66
CA ASP A 213 0.26 20.78 -6.38
C ASP A 213 0.32 20.19 -4.95
N GLY A 214 -0.72 20.39 -4.14
CA GLY A 214 -0.79 19.86 -2.77
C GLY A 214 0.27 20.45 -1.83
N TYR A 215 0.58 21.74 -2.00
CA TYR A 215 1.49 22.47 -1.11
C TYR A 215 0.94 22.57 0.32
N TRP A 216 -0.37 22.67 0.44
CA TRP A 216 -1.10 22.71 1.69
C TRP A 216 -1.68 21.33 2.03
N GLY A 217 -1.71 21.03 3.31
CA GLY A 217 -2.38 19.88 3.87
C GLY A 217 -3.08 20.28 5.15
N GLY A 218 -3.29 19.31 6.03
CA GLY A 218 -3.67 19.62 7.38
C GLY A 218 -3.38 18.52 8.37
N SER A 219 -3.62 18.84 9.62
CA SER A 219 -3.40 17.97 10.76
C SER A 219 -4.60 18.06 11.69
N ILE A 220 -4.94 16.96 12.34
CA ILE A 220 -5.97 16.97 13.38
C ILE A 220 -5.46 17.61 14.67
N GLU A 221 -6.37 18.23 15.40
CA GLU A 221 -6.21 18.65 16.79
C GLU A 221 -7.15 17.80 17.65
N PHE A 222 -6.64 17.22 18.73
CA PHE A 222 -7.44 16.37 19.59
C PHE A 222 -6.91 16.34 21.03
N ASP A 223 -7.82 16.06 21.95
CA ASP A 223 -7.50 15.71 23.33
C ASP A 223 -7.54 14.20 23.51
N LEU A 224 -6.67 13.68 24.37
CA LEU A 224 -6.66 12.27 24.74
C LEU A 224 -7.58 12.02 25.93
N ASP A 225 -8.49 11.06 25.77
CA ASP A 225 -9.45 10.67 26.81
C ASP A 225 -8.95 9.45 27.60
N GLY A 226 -7.65 9.38 27.84
CA GLY A 226 -7.03 8.27 28.54
C GLY A 226 -5.51 8.24 28.45
N PRO A 227 -4.87 7.29 29.14
CA PRO A 227 -3.43 7.09 29.04
C PRO A 227 -3.05 6.47 27.70
N ILE A 228 -1.82 6.72 27.27
CA ILE A 228 -1.20 6.03 26.14
C ILE A 228 -1.09 4.53 26.47
N ALA A 229 -1.65 3.68 25.61
CA ALA A 229 -1.52 2.24 25.71
C ALA A 229 -0.15 1.79 25.17
N TRP A 230 0.38 0.68 25.68
CA TRP A 230 1.66 0.14 25.23
C TRP A 230 1.47 -1.28 24.71
N ILE A 231 1.49 -1.43 23.39
CA ILE A 231 1.27 -2.70 22.72
C ILE A 231 2.62 -3.34 22.42
N GLU A 232 2.78 -4.60 22.81
CA GLU A 232 3.94 -5.41 22.44
C GLU A 232 3.73 -5.97 21.04
N VAL A 233 4.65 -5.65 20.12
CA VAL A 233 4.56 -6.06 18.71
C VAL A 233 5.42 -7.29 18.41
N VAL A 234 6.47 -7.50 19.22
CA VAL A 234 7.31 -8.68 19.28
C VAL A 234 7.96 -8.69 20.67
N GLU A 235 8.45 -9.85 21.11
CA GLU A 235 9.10 -10.02 22.41
C GLU A 235 10.10 -8.90 22.71
N GLY A 236 9.82 -8.14 23.76
CA GLY A 236 10.68 -7.06 24.24
C GLY A 236 10.57 -5.72 23.48
N ILE A 237 9.77 -5.63 22.42
CA ILE A 237 9.53 -4.40 21.66
C ILE A 237 8.08 -3.93 21.85
N ARG A 238 7.93 -2.73 22.41
CA ARG A 238 6.63 -2.12 22.71
C ARG A 238 6.52 -0.76 22.04
N LEU A 239 5.32 -0.48 21.52
CA LEU A 239 4.99 0.80 20.89
C LEU A 239 3.92 1.54 21.71
N PRO A 240 4.06 2.86 21.91
CA PRO A 240 3.01 3.68 22.48
C PRO A 240 1.91 3.92 21.45
N VAL A 241 0.67 3.72 21.85
CA VAL A 241 -0.52 3.78 20.99
C VAL A 241 -1.63 4.56 21.68
N THR A 242 -2.20 5.52 20.98
CA THR A 242 -3.39 6.28 21.38
C THR A 242 -4.63 5.57 20.84
N THR A 243 -5.58 5.25 21.72
CA THR A 243 -6.76 4.44 21.36
C THR A 243 -8.09 5.14 21.63
N ASP A 244 -8.06 6.28 22.31
CA ASP A 244 -9.25 7.03 22.69
C ASP A 244 -8.93 8.52 22.81
N GLY A 245 -9.88 9.37 22.42
CA GLY A 245 -9.74 10.82 22.40
C GLY A 245 -10.97 11.52 21.83
N THR A 246 -10.92 12.84 21.86
CA THR A 246 -11.94 13.74 21.32
C THR A 246 -11.31 14.66 20.28
N LEU A 247 -11.85 14.64 19.05
CA LEU A 247 -11.41 15.52 17.98
C LEU A 247 -11.87 16.95 18.30
N LEU A 248 -10.94 17.90 18.26
CA LEU A 248 -11.23 19.31 18.46
C LEU A 248 -11.37 20.06 17.13
N GLY A 249 -10.57 19.69 16.14
CA GLY A 249 -10.58 20.38 14.86
C GLY A 249 -9.54 19.87 13.87
N TYR A 250 -9.42 20.60 12.77
CA TYR A 250 -8.46 20.36 11.71
C TYR A 250 -7.73 21.65 11.35
N SER A 251 -6.41 21.62 11.45
CA SER A 251 -5.55 22.75 11.12
C SER A 251 -5.01 22.64 9.72
N ILE A 252 -5.25 23.66 8.91
CA ILE A 252 -4.61 23.83 7.61
C ILE A 252 -3.18 24.33 7.84
N ALA A 253 -2.22 23.62 7.27
CA ALA A 253 -0.79 23.93 7.37
C ALA A 253 -0.07 23.57 6.06
N ARG A 254 1.20 23.96 5.93
CA ARG A 254 2.02 23.48 4.82
C ARG A 254 2.18 21.98 4.96
N ASN A 255 2.13 21.25 3.85
CA ASN A 255 2.12 19.80 3.85
C ASN A 255 3.34 19.19 4.59
N GLN A 256 4.53 19.81 4.46
CA GLN A 256 5.74 19.44 5.20
C GLN A 256 5.64 19.60 6.73
N ASP A 257 4.74 20.47 7.19
CA ASP A 257 4.49 20.75 8.60
C ASP A 257 3.35 19.88 9.17
N CYS A 258 2.64 19.13 8.33
CA CYS A 258 1.62 18.16 8.72
C CYS A 258 2.26 16.85 9.21
N ALA A 259 1.53 16.09 10.01
CA ALA A 259 1.82 14.69 10.30
C ALA A 259 0.87 13.87 9.41
N ALA A 260 1.28 13.61 8.18
CA ALA A 260 0.54 12.77 7.22
C ALA A 260 1.15 11.37 7.17
#